data_AF-X5D313-F1
#
_entry.id   AF-X5D313-F1
#
_cell.length_a   1.000
_cell.length_b   1.000
_cell.length_c   1.000
_cell.angle_alpha   90.00
_cell.angle_beta   90.00
_cell.angle_gamma   90.00
#
_symmetry.space_group_name_H-M   'P 1'
#
loop_
_entity.id
_entity.type
_entity.pdbx_description
1 polymer ?
#
loop_
_entity_poly.entity_id
_entity_poly.type
_entity_poly.pdbx_seq_one_letter_code
_entity_poly.pdbx_strand_id
1 'polypeptide(L)'
;HSPMYFFLSHLSLVDFCYSTIIVPKMLVNIINEDKAISFLGCAVQFYLFCTCVVTEVFLLAVMAYDRFVAICNPLLYMVTMSQNLCVELVSCCYLGGTVCSLIHLCLALEIPTYRSNVINHFFCDLPPLLSLACSDVTVNELFLYIEATLNEITTTVVILTSYLFILITILRMRSAEGRRKAFSTCASHLTAIIVFHGTILFTYCRSSSGNSVDADKVASVFYTVVIPMLNPLIYSLRNK
;
A
#
# COMPACT_ATOMS: atom_id res chain seq x y z
N HIS A 1 1.25 -6.74 25.39
CA HIS A 1 1.03 -6.06 24.10
C HIS A 1 2.39 -5.55 23.62
N SER A 2 2.82 -5.87 22.39
CA SER A 2 4.07 -5.35 21.81
C SER A 2 3.73 -4.42 20.63
N PRO A 3 4.44 -3.30 20.46
CA PRO A 3 4.22 -2.32 19.37
C PRO A 3 4.07 -2.96 17.97
N MET A 4 4.93 -3.92 17.64
CA MET A 4 4.86 -4.67 16.38
C MET A 4 3.51 -5.37 16.16
N TYR A 5 2.90 -5.97 17.19
CA TYR A 5 1.58 -6.61 17.04
C TYR A 5 0.46 -5.58 16.87
N PHE A 6 0.61 -4.41 17.48
CA PHE A 6 -0.33 -3.30 17.29
C PHE A 6 -0.32 -2.82 15.84
N PHE A 7 0.85 -2.56 15.26
CA PHE A 7 0.97 -2.20 13.84
C PHE A 7 0.47 -3.31 12.92
N LEU A 8 0.79 -4.56 13.21
CA LEU A 8 0.33 -5.70 12.41
C LEU A 8 -1.20 -5.85 12.42
N SER A 9 -1.85 -5.60 13.55
CA SER A 9 -3.31 -5.61 13.63
C SER A 9 -3.95 -4.56 12.73
N HIS A 10 -3.35 -3.36 12.65
CA HIS A 10 -3.82 -2.31 11.75
C HIS A 10 -3.53 -2.64 10.29
N LEU A 11 -2.37 -3.22 9.98
CA LEU A 11 -2.05 -3.70 8.64
C LEU A 11 -3.07 -4.75 8.17
N SER A 12 -3.38 -5.75 9.02
CA SER A 12 -4.40 -6.76 8.71
C SER A 12 -5.81 -6.17 8.54
N LEU A 13 -6.15 -5.11 9.28
CA LEU A 13 -7.41 -4.38 9.08
C LEU A 13 -7.43 -3.70 7.71
N VAL A 14 -6.32 -3.08 7.29
CA VAL A 14 -6.18 -2.47 5.96
C VAL A 14 -6.27 -3.53 4.86
N ASP A 15 -5.57 -4.66 4.99
CA ASP A 15 -5.64 -5.80 4.05
C ASP A 15 -7.07 -6.34 3.92
N PHE A 16 -7.81 -6.40 5.03
CA PHE A 16 -9.21 -6.82 5.06
C PHE A 16 -10.12 -5.81 4.35
N CYS A 17 -9.95 -4.52 4.63
CA CYS A 17 -10.68 -3.45 3.94
C CYS A 17 -10.42 -3.52 2.44
N TYR A 18 -9.16 -3.65 2.05
CA TYR A 18 -8.72 -3.76 0.66
C TYR A 18 -9.38 -4.94 -0.07
N SER A 19 -9.36 -6.13 0.55
CA SER A 19 -10.05 -7.32 0.03
C SER A 19 -11.56 -7.09 -0.10
N THR A 20 -12.19 -6.43 0.88
CA THR A 20 -13.63 -6.15 0.87
C THR A 20 -14.03 -5.07 -0.14
N ILE A 21 -13.14 -4.15 -0.49
CA ILE A 21 -13.39 -3.11 -1.50
C ILE A 21 -13.32 -3.71 -2.92
N ILE A 22 -12.38 -4.63 -3.15
CA ILE A 22 -12.07 -5.14 -4.50
C ILE A 22 -12.83 -6.43 -4.81
N VAL A 23 -12.83 -7.41 -3.90
CA VAL A 23 -13.35 -8.77 -4.16
C VAL A 23 -14.85 -8.79 -4.45
N PRO A 24 -15.74 -8.14 -3.68
CA PRO A 24 -17.18 -8.22 -3.93
C PRO A 24 -17.59 -7.60 -5.27
N LYS A 25 -16.97 -6.47 -5.65
CA LYS A 25 -17.23 -5.81 -6.93
C LYS A 25 -16.64 -6.58 -8.10
N MET A 26 -15.43 -7.12 -7.96
CA MET A 26 -14.84 -7.99 -8.97
C MET A 26 -15.70 -9.25 -9.20
N LEU A 27 -16.21 -9.86 -8.13
CA LEU A 27 -17.11 -11.03 -8.21
C LEU A 27 -18.43 -10.68 -8.92
N VAL A 28 -19.07 -9.57 -8.55
CA VAL A 28 -20.34 -9.13 -9.16
C VAL A 28 -20.16 -8.83 -10.66
N ASN A 29 -19.04 -8.20 -11.04
CA ASN A 29 -18.72 -7.90 -12.43
C ASN A 29 -18.31 -9.13 -13.26
N ILE A 30 -17.90 -10.22 -12.62
CA ILE A 30 -17.62 -11.51 -13.29
C ILE A 30 -18.90 -12.33 -13.46
N ILE A 31 -19.85 -12.23 -12.51
CA ILE A 31 -21.07 -13.04 -12.48
C ILE A 31 -22.20 -12.42 -13.31
N ASN A 32 -22.28 -11.08 -13.39
CA ASN A 32 -23.29 -10.38 -14.19
C ASN A 32 -22.68 -9.87 -15.52
N GLU A 33 -23.42 -10.00 -16.62
CA GLU A 33 -23.03 -9.39 -17.91
C GLU A 33 -23.08 -7.85 -17.89
N ASP A 34 -23.74 -7.28 -16.89
CA ASP A 34 -23.92 -5.85 -16.70
C ASP A 34 -22.73 -5.25 -15.92
N LYS A 35 -21.73 -4.75 -16.66
CA LYS A 35 -20.43 -4.26 -16.14
C LYS A 35 -20.46 -2.79 -15.70
N ALA A 36 -21.65 -2.21 -15.61
CA ALA A 36 -21.87 -0.80 -15.37
C ALA A 36 -21.72 -0.43 -13.88
N ILE A 37 -20.66 0.30 -13.53
CA ILE A 37 -20.55 1.00 -12.23
C ILE A 37 -21.01 2.44 -12.37
N SER A 38 -21.81 2.91 -11.41
CA SER A 38 -22.16 4.33 -11.32
C SER A 38 -20.94 5.18 -10.95
N PHE A 39 -20.87 6.40 -11.48
CA PHE A 39 -19.80 7.35 -11.16
C PHE A 39 -19.57 7.51 -9.64
N LEU A 40 -20.62 7.67 -8.85
CA LEU A 40 -20.52 7.77 -7.39
C LEU A 40 -19.95 6.48 -6.77
N GLY A 41 -20.40 5.32 -7.24
CA GLY A 41 -19.90 4.03 -6.80
C GLY A 41 -18.45 3.78 -7.19
N CYS A 42 -17.97 4.40 -8.27
CA CYS A 42 -16.57 4.40 -8.68
C CYS A 42 -15.72 5.32 -7.80
N ALA A 43 -16.20 6.54 -7.57
CA ALA A 43 -15.54 7.55 -6.75
C ALA A 43 -15.32 7.05 -5.31
N VAL A 44 -16.33 6.44 -4.70
CA VAL A 44 -16.22 5.86 -3.35
C VAL A 44 -15.24 4.68 -3.34
N GLN A 45 -15.30 3.80 -4.34
CA GLN A 45 -14.40 2.66 -4.44
C GLN A 45 -12.93 3.11 -4.60
N PHE A 46 -12.69 4.09 -5.47
CA PHE A 46 -11.38 4.69 -5.68
C PHE A 46 -10.85 5.35 -4.39
N TYR A 47 -11.68 6.15 -3.72
CA TYR A 47 -11.32 6.79 -2.45
C TYR A 47 -10.87 5.77 -1.40
N LEU A 48 -11.68 4.75 -1.16
CA LEU A 48 -11.37 3.71 -0.17
C LEU A 48 -10.13 2.90 -0.56
N PHE A 49 -9.98 2.58 -1.85
CA PHE A 49 -8.81 1.88 -2.37
C PHE A 49 -7.52 2.69 -2.15
N CYS A 50 -7.50 3.94 -2.59
CA CYS A 50 -6.36 4.83 -2.46
C CYS A 50 -5.98 5.01 -0.97
N THR A 51 -6.98 5.14 -0.08
CA THR A 51 -6.72 5.31 1.35
C THR A 51 -6.05 4.07 1.92
N CYS A 52 -6.54 2.87 1.55
CA CYS A 52 -5.93 1.62 1.99
C CYS A 52 -4.49 1.49 1.51
N VAL A 53 -4.21 1.72 0.22
CA VAL A 53 -2.87 1.60 -0.37
C VAL A 53 -1.88 2.55 0.31
N VAL A 54 -2.23 3.83 0.43
CA VAL A 54 -1.32 4.82 1.02
C VAL A 54 -1.08 4.54 2.51
N THR A 55 -2.13 4.16 3.25
CA THR A 55 -1.98 3.77 4.66
C THR A 55 -1.11 2.52 4.81
N GLU A 56 -1.25 1.52 3.94
CA GLU A 56 -0.44 0.30 3.94
C GLU A 56 1.06 0.62 3.75
N VAL A 57 1.38 1.44 2.74
CA VAL A 57 2.74 1.91 2.45
C VAL A 57 3.37 2.60 3.68
N PHE A 58 2.63 3.49 4.33
CA PHE A 58 3.12 4.17 5.54
C PHE A 58 3.26 3.23 6.74
N LEU A 59 2.33 2.28 6.94
CA LEU A 59 2.41 1.30 8.00
C LEU A 59 3.65 0.40 7.85
N LEU A 60 3.98 -0.02 6.63
CA LEU A 60 5.19 -0.80 6.36
C LEU A 60 6.48 -0.03 6.73
N ALA A 61 6.53 1.26 6.42
CA ALA A 61 7.64 2.13 6.81
C ALA A 61 7.74 2.28 8.35
N VAL A 62 6.62 2.49 9.03
CA VAL A 62 6.56 2.56 10.50
C VAL A 62 6.98 1.24 11.14
N MET A 63 6.56 0.09 10.59
CA MET A 63 6.98 -1.22 11.07
C MET A 63 8.48 -1.47 10.88
N ALA A 64 9.08 -0.97 9.78
CA ALA A 64 10.53 -1.01 9.58
C ALA A 64 11.26 -0.14 10.63
N TYR A 65 10.71 1.04 10.95
CA TYR A 65 11.21 1.91 12.00
C TYR A 65 11.10 1.27 13.40
N ASP A 66 9.99 0.61 13.73
CA ASP A 66 9.84 -0.17 14.98
C ASP A 66 10.94 -1.21 15.14
N ARG A 67 11.20 -1.99 14.07
CA ARG A 67 12.27 -3.00 14.07
C ARG A 67 13.65 -2.37 14.26
N PHE A 68 13.88 -1.21 13.65
CA PHE A 68 15.13 -0.47 13.84
C PHE A 68 15.32 -0.10 15.31
N VAL A 69 14.34 0.52 15.96
CA VAL A 69 14.46 0.91 17.37
C VAL A 69 14.62 -0.33 18.26
N ALA A 70 13.87 -1.40 18.00
CA ALA A 70 13.93 -2.64 18.79
C ALA A 70 15.31 -3.31 18.76
N ILE A 71 15.98 -3.30 17.61
CA ILE A 71 17.28 -3.99 17.43
C ILE A 71 18.46 -3.07 17.74
N CYS A 72 18.43 -1.82 17.27
CA CYS A 72 19.54 -0.89 17.41
C CYS A 72 19.59 -0.25 18.80
N ASN A 73 18.44 -0.09 19.48
CA ASN A 73 18.35 0.55 20.80
C ASN A 73 17.48 -0.25 21.79
N PRO A 74 17.83 -1.52 22.09
CA PRO A 74 16.96 -2.42 22.87
C PRO A 74 16.66 -1.91 24.28
N LEU A 75 17.59 -1.19 24.92
CA LEU A 75 17.42 -0.65 26.28
C LEU A 75 16.41 0.50 26.34
N LEU A 76 16.27 1.26 25.26
CA LEU A 76 15.36 2.41 25.18
C LEU A 76 14.05 2.07 24.45
N TYR A 77 13.95 0.88 23.85
CA TYR A 77 12.83 0.48 23.01
C TYR A 77 11.45 0.76 23.63
N MET A 78 11.24 0.35 24.88
CA MET A 78 9.93 0.52 25.55
C MET A 78 9.58 1.97 25.87
N VAL A 79 10.59 2.85 25.97
CA VAL A 79 10.39 4.29 26.22
C VAL A 79 10.19 5.02 24.90
N THR A 80 11.00 4.70 23.89
CA THR A 80 10.88 5.27 22.54
C THR A 80 9.58 4.85 21.87
N MET A 81 9.30 3.54 21.79
CA MET A 81 8.07 2.97 21.22
C MET A 81 6.97 2.84 22.29
N SER A 82 6.64 3.97 22.90
CA SER A 82 5.51 4.06 23.84
C SER A 82 4.18 3.83 23.12
N GLN A 83 3.16 3.37 23.86
CA GLN A 83 1.83 3.16 23.30
C GLN A 83 1.24 4.43 22.67
N ASN A 84 1.49 5.61 23.27
CA ASN A 84 1.03 6.89 22.74
C ASN A 84 1.66 7.19 21.37
N LEU A 85 2.98 6.96 21.24
CA LEU A 85 3.66 7.14 19.96
C LEU A 85 3.15 6.14 18.93
N CYS A 86 2.91 4.88 19.29
CA CYS A 86 2.36 3.90 18.36
C CYS A 86 0.97 4.33 17.83
N VAL A 87 0.10 4.84 18.71
CA VAL A 87 -1.22 5.36 18.33
C VAL A 87 -1.09 6.59 17.43
N GLU A 88 -0.18 7.51 17.76
CA GLU A 88 0.11 8.69 16.95
C GLU A 88 0.60 8.32 15.55
N LEU A 89 1.58 7.42 15.45
CA LEU A 89 2.12 6.95 14.18
C LEU A 89 1.03 6.29 13.32
N VAL A 90 0.22 5.41 13.89
CA VAL A 90 -0.92 4.80 13.17
C VAL A 90 -1.93 5.85 12.72
N SER A 91 -2.24 6.82 13.59
CA SER A 91 -3.14 7.92 13.24
C SER A 91 -2.60 8.73 12.07
N CYS A 92 -1.31 9.03 12.05
CA CYS A 92 -0.64 9.69 10.93
C CYS A 92 -0.71 8.87 9.63
N CYS A 93 -0.57 7.54 9.69
CA CYS A 93 -0.72 6.68 8.50
C CYS A 93 -2.13 6.77 7.89
N TYR A 94 -3.18 6.74 8.73
CA TYR A 94 -4.57 6.89 8.27
C TYR A 94 -4.87 8.30 7.80
N LEU A 95 -4.42 9.32 8.53
CA LEU A 95 -4.59 10.73 8.13
C LEU A 95 -3.92 11.01 6.79
N GLY A 96 -2.68 10.54 6.60
CA GLY A 96 -1.98 10.65 5.32
C GLY A 96 -2.76 9.99 4.19
N GLY A 97 -3.16 8.73 4.36
CA GLY A 97 -3.95 8.01 3.35
C GLY A 97 -5.26 8.72 2.99
N THR A 98 -6.02 9.15 4.00
CA THR A 98 -7.30 9.84 3.78
C THR A 98 -7.13 11.19 3.09
N VAL A 99 -6.15 12.00 3.47
CA VAL A 99 -5.88 13.31 2.85
C VAL A 99 -5.46 13.13 1.39
N CYS A 100 -4.53 12.22 1.11
CA CYS A 100 -4.09 11.90 -0.25
C CYS A 100 -5.28 11.47 -1.14
N SER A 101 -6.11 10.56 -0.65
CA SER A 101 -7.29 10.10 -1.39
C SER A 101 -8.34 11.19 -1.60
N LEU A 102 -8.55 12.06 -0.60
CA LEU A 102 -9.48 13.18 -0.72
C LEU A 102 -9.02 14.18 -1.79
N ILE A 103 -7.72 14.49 -1.84
CA ILE A 103 -7.17 15.39 -2.87
C ILE A 103 -7.44 14.82 -4.26
N HIS A 104 -7.13 13.54 -4.49
CA HIS A 104 -7.39 12.88 -5.78
C HIS A 104 -8.86 12.83 -6.13
N LEU A 105 -9.73 12.57 -5.15
CA LEU A 105 -11.17 12.59 -5.35
C LEU A 105 -11.67 13.99 -5.73
N CYS A 106 -11.24 15.03 -5.02
CA CYS A 106 -11.62 16.41 -5.34
C CYS A 106 -11.15 16.82 -6.73
N LEU A 107 -9.89 16.54 -7.08
CA LEU A 107 -9.34 16.79 -8.41
C LEU A 107 -10.11 16.06 -9.50
N ALA A 108 -10.56 14.82 -9.23
CA ALA A 108 -11.43 14.11 -10.15
C ALA A 108 -12.79 14.83 -10.28
N LEU A 109 -13.45 15.17 -9.17
CA LEU A 109 -14.77 15.82 -9.19
C LEU A 109 -14.78 17.21 -9.86
N GLU A 110 -13.65 17.91 -9.92
CA GLU A 110 -13.51 19.20 -10.61
C GLU A 110 -13.46 19.08 -12.14
N ILE A 111 -13.40 17.87 -12.70
CA ILE A 111 -13.39 17.66 -14.16
C ILE A 111 -14.73 18.13 -14.76
N PRO A 112 -14.74 19.10 -15.71
CA PRO A 112 -15.96 19.76 -16.17
C PRO A 112 -16.95 18.86 -16.90
N THR A 113 -16.45 17.86 -17.63
CA THR A 113 -17.27 16.99 -18.47
C THR A 113 -16.72 15.56 -18.50
N TYR A 114 -17.60 14.61 -18.25
CA TYR A 114 -17.36 13.18 -18.46
C TYR A 114 -18.18 12.67 -19.65
N ARG A 115 -17.60 11.78 -20.46
CA ARG A 115 -18.22 11.20 -21.67
C ARG A 115 -19.43 10.32 -21.34
N SER A 116 -19.44 9.71 -20.17
CA SER A 116 -20.48 8.81 -19.68
C SER A 116 -20.42 8.73 -18.16
N ASN A 117 -21.58 8.71 -17.49
CA ASN A 117 -21.69 8.43 -16.05
C ASN A 117 -21.68 6.92 -15.73
N VAL A 118 -21.56 6.08 -16.76
CA VAL A 118 -21.52 4.62 -16.71
C VAL A 118 -20.13 4.15 -17.12
N ILE A 119 -19.48 3.42 -16.21
CA ILE A 119 -18.10 2.94 -16.35
C ILE A 119 -18.13 1.44 -16.64
N ASN A 120 -17.57 1.02 -17.79
CA ASN A 120 -17.46 -0.39 -18.19
C ASN A 120 -16.07 -0.94 -17.84
N HIS A 121 -15.78 -1.10 -16.55
CA HIS A 121 -14.50 -1.62 -16.05
C HIS A 121 -14.70 -2.53 -14.83
N PHE A 122 -13.89 -3.59 -14.71
CA PHE A 122 -14.04 -4.62 -13.66
C PHE A 122 -13.78 -4.09 -12.24
N PHE A 123 -13.00 -3.02 -12.09
CA PHE A 123 -12.77 -2.27 -10.86
C PHE A 123 -12.52 -0.80 -11.21
N CYS A 124 -12.73 0.09 -10.24
CA CYS A 124 -12.44 1.50 -10.38
C CYS A 124 -11.08 1.84 -9.79
N ASP A 125 -10.14 2.11 -10.68
CA ASP A 125 -8.87 2.77 -10.39
C ASP A 125 -8.90 4.15 -11.07
N LEU A 126 -8.00 5.05 -10.68
CA LEU A 126 -8.00 6.42 -11.18
C LEU A 126 -7.75 6.52 -12.70
N PRO A 127 -6.91 5.69 -13.33
CA PRO A 127 -6.75 5.73 -14.79
C PRO A 127 -8.05 5.40 -15.56
N PRO A 128 -8.86 4.38 -15.19
CA PRO A 128 -10.22 4.22 -15.71
C PRO A 128 -11.14 5.43 -15.50
N LEU A 129 -11.09 6.10 -14.35
CA LEU A 129 -11.91 7.29 -14.06
C LEU A 129 -11.51 8.49 -14.93
N LEU A 130 -10.21 8.73 -15.09
CA LEU A 130 -9.66 9.81 -15.91
C LEU A 130 -9.87 9.55 -17.41
N SER A 131 -9.87 8.28 -17.86
CA SER A 131 -10.12 7.91 -19.26
C SER A 131 -11.52 8.30 -19.78
N LEU A 132 -12.46 8.59 -18.87
CA LEU A 132 -13.83 9.02 -19.19
C LEU A 132 -13.95 10.54 -19.31
N ALA A 133 -12.94 11.31 -18.91
CA ALA A 133 -12.97 12.75 -19.02
C ALA A 133 -13.01 13.18 -20.50
N CYS A 134 -13.88 14.14 -20.82
CA CYS A 134 -13.88 14.82 -22.12
C CYS A 134 -12.96 16.04 -22.14
N SER A 135 -12.38 16.38 -20.99
CA SER A 135 -11.49 17.53 -20.77
C SER A 135 -10.07 17.03 -20.48
N ASP A 136 -9.08 17.92 -20.60
CA ASP A 136 -7.68 17.59 -20.31
C ASP A 136 -7.51 17.19 -18.83
N VAL A 137 -6.94 16.00 -18.60
CA VAL A 137 -6.66 15.42 -17.28
C VAL A 137 -5.17 15.33 -16.96
N THR A 138 -4.32 15.92 -17.80
CA THR A 138 -2.85 15.86 -17.68
C THR A 138 -2.36 16.32 -16.32
N VAL A 139 -2.99 17.35 -15.73
CA VAL A 139 -2.64 17.87 -14.40
C VAL A 139 -2.94 16.84 -13.31
N ASN A 140 -4.08 16.15 -13.39
CA ASN A 140 -4.47 15.12 -12.44
C ASN A 140 -3.52 13.93 -12.52
N GLU A 141 -3.20 13.46 -13.74
CA GLU A 141 -2.25 12.36 -13.97
C GLU A 141 -0.84 12.71 -13.49
N LEU A 142 -0.38 13.94 -13.75
CA LEU A 142 0.93 14.40 -13.29
C LEU A 142 0.97 14.50 -11.75
N PHE A 143 -0.07 15.04 -11.13
CA PHE A 143 -0.14 15.16 -9.67
C PHE A 143 -0.12 13.79 -9.00
N LEU A 144 -0.90 12.84 -9.52
CA LEU A 144 -0.88 11.44 -9.09
C LEU A 144 0.49 10.82 -9.20
N TYR A 145 1.13 10.96 -10.35
CA TYR A 145 2.43 10.39 -10.59
C TYR A 145 3.48 10.95 -9.62
N ILE A 146 3.48 12.27 -9.42
CA ILE A 146 4.39 12.95 -8.47
C ILE A 146 4.13 12.46 -7.05
N GLU A 147 2.87 12.45 -6.61
CA GLU A 147 2.49 12.10 -5.24
C GLU A 147 2.77 10.62 -4.93
N ALA A 148 2.40 9.72 -5.83
CA ALA A 148 2.73 8.29 -5.72
C ALA A 148 4.25 8.07 -5.67
N THR A 149 5.02 8.73 -6.55
CA THR A 149 6.48 8.63 -6.58
C THR A 149 7.12 9.18 -5.30
N LEU A 150 6.63 10.30 -4.78
CA LEU A 150 7.13 10.89 -3.54
C LEU A 150 6.85 9.99 -2.34
N ASN A 151 5.64 9.44 -2.23
CA ASN A 151 5.29 8.50 -1.17
C ASN A 151 6.20 7.27 -1.23
N GLU A 152 6.33 6.67 -2.41
CA GLU A 152 7.14 5.48 -2.64
C GLU A 152 8.64 5.71 -2.32
N ILE A 153 9.22 6.81 -2.79
CA ILE A 153 10.61 7.16 -2.48
C ILE A 153 10.79 7.38 -0.98
N THR A 154 9.88 8.13 -0.35
CA THR A 154 9.97 8.47 1.08
C THR A 154 9.94 7.21 1.93
N THR A 155 8.99 6.32 1.70
CA THR A 155 8.88 5.07 2.47
C THR A 155 10.04 4.13 2.18
N THR A 156 10.47 4.03 0.93
CA THR A 156 11.63 3.21 0.54
C THR A 156 12.90 3.70 1.24
N VAL A 157 13.14 5.01 1.29
CA VAL A 157 14.29 5.58 2.00
C VAL A 157 14.25 5.25 3.49
N VAL A 158 13.08 5.39 4.14
CA VAL A 158 12.91 5.06 5.57
C VAL A 158 13.20 3.58 5.82
N ILE A 159 12.66 2.69 4.97
CA ILE A 159 12.88 1.25 5.05
C ILE A 159 14.36 0.92 4.87
N LEU A 160 14.98 1.33 3.76
CA LEU A 160 16.37 1.00 3.43
C LEU A 160 17.32 1.51 4.51
N THR A 161 17.11 2.75 4.98
CA THR A 161 17.91 3.31 6.07
C THR A 161 17.76 2.50 7.36
N SER A 162 16.53 2.16 7.74
CA SER A 162 16.25 1.34 8.93
C SER A 162 16.96 -0.03 8.86
N TYR A 163 16.85 -0.70 7.73
CA TYR A 163 17.45 -2.03 7.52
C TYR A 163 18.97 -2.00 7.39
N LEU A 164 19.53 -0.94 6.82
CA LEU A 164 20.99 -0.74 6.78
C LEU A 164 21.54 -0.67 8.20
N PHE A 165 20.94 0.14 9.08
CA PHE A 165 21.36 0.22 10.47
C PHE A 165 21.14 -1.08 11.23
N ILE A 166 20.02 -1.76 11.01
CA ILE A 166 19.78 -3.09 11.60
C ILE A 166 20.88 -4.08 11.18
N LEU A 167 21.23 -4.12 9.90
CA LEU A 167 22.29 -4.99 9.39
C LEU A 167 23.62 -4.69 10.06
N ILE A 168 24.00 -3.41 10.16
CA ILE A 168 25.22 -2.97 10.85
C ILE A 168 25.20 -3.44 12.31
N THR A 169 24.08 -3.28 13.02
CA THR A 169 23.95 -3.73 14.41
C THR A 169 24.10 -5.25 14.52
N ILE A 170 23.43 -6.02 13.66
CA ILE A 170 23.50 -7.49 13.64
C ILE A 170 24.95 -7.95 13.41
N LEU A 171 25.66 -7.38 12.44
CA LEU A 171 27.06 -7.71 12.17
C LEU A 171 27.97 -7.42 13.37
N ARG A 172 27.64 -6.41 14.19
CA ARG A 172 28.36 -6.06 15.41
C ARG A 172 27.99 -6.90 16.64
N MET A 173 26.86 -7.61 16.65
CA MET A 173 26.45 -8.46 17.77
C MET A 173 27.49 -9.57 18.00
N ARG A 174 27.83 -9.91 19.25
CA ARG A 174 28.79 -11.01 19.53
C ARG A 174 28.15 -12.40 19.63
N SER A 175 26.84 -12.46 19.87
CA SER A 175 26.09 -13.72 20.01
C SER A 175 25.64 -14.28 18.66
N ALA A 176 26.10 -15.50 18.32
CA ALA A 176 25.68 -16.20 17.11
C ALA A 176 24.17 -16.53 17.10
N GLU A 177 23.62 -16.92 18.26
CA GLU A 177 22.18 -17.13 18.48
C GLU A 177 21.39 -15.84 18.21
N GLY A 178 21.85 -14.71 18.77
CA GLY A 178 21.24 -13.40 18.60
C GLY A 178 21.27 -12.92 17.14
N ARG A 179 22.39 -13.14 16.44
CA ARG A 179 22.51 -12.87 15.00
C ARG A 179 21.52 -13.68 14.19
N ARG A 180 21.46 -15.00 14.41
CA ARG A 180 20.57 -15.90 13.63
C ARG A 180 19.11 -15.51 13.80
N LYS A 181 18.68 -15.21 15.03
CA LYS A 181 17.31 -14.78 15.33
C LYS A 181 16.97 -13.43 14.69
N ALA A 182 17.87 -12.45 14.78
CA ALA A 182 17.68 -11.13 14.18
C ALA A 182 17.62 -11.21 12.64
N PHE A 183 18.53 -12.00 12.03
CA PHE A 183 18.57 -12.18 10.58
C PHE A 183 17.31 -12.84 10.04
N SER A 184 16.81 -13.90 10.69
CA SER A 184 15.57 -14.57 10.29
C SER A 184 14.36 -13.64 10.37
N THR A 185 14.27 -12.82 11.42
CA THR A 185 13.16 -11.88 11.62
C THR A 185 13.21 -10.74 10.59
N CYS A 186 14.39 -10.20 10.29
CA CYS A 186 14.56 -9.13 9.30
C CYS A 186 14.41 -9.59 7.87
N ALA A 187 14.94 -10.77 7.52
CA ALA A 187 14.83 -11.31 6.16
C ALA A 187 13.37 -11.48 5.76
N SER A 188 12.53 -12.05 6.63
CA SER A 188 11.09 -12.24 6.34
C SER A 188 10.34 -10.92 6.15
N HIS A 189 10.57 -9.93 7.02
CA HIS A 189 9.92 -8.63 6.91
C HIS A 189 10.42 -7.85 5.67
N LEU A 190 11.71 -7.94 5.36
CA LEU A 190 12.28 -7.35 4.15
C LEU A 190 11.74 -8.04 2.88
N THR A 191 11.54 -9.36 2.88
CA THR A 191 10.90 -10.06 1.76
C THR A 191 9.48 -9.56 1.53
N ALA A 192 8.66 -9.40 2.58
CA ALA A 192 7.30 -8.85 2.45
C ALA A 192 7.34 -7.45 1.81
N ILE A 193 8.21 -6.58 2.33
CA ILE A 193 8.40 -5.21 1.83
C ILE A 193 8.88 -5.20 0.37
N ILE A 194 9.87 -6.02 0.02
CA ILE A 194 10.41 -6.10 -1.36
C ILE A 194 9.34 -6.61 -2.33
N VAL A 195 8.55 -7.60 -1.95
CA VAL A 195 7.46 -8.11 -2.80
C VAL A 195 6.42 -7.01 -3.02
N PHE A 196 6.07 -6.26 -1.97
CA PHE A 196 5.11 -5.17 -2.06
C PHE A 196 5.61 -4.00 -2.92
N HIS A 197 6.70 -3.33 -2.50
CA HIS A 197 7.29 -2.18 -3.21
C HIS A 197 7.82 -2.56 -4.59
N GLY A 198 8.47 -3.72 -4.72
CA GLY A 198 8.98 -4.21 -5.99
C GLY A 198 7.88 -4.44 -7.02
N THR A 199 6.67 -4.82 -6.57
CA THR A 199 5.53 -4.94 -7.49
C THR A 199 4.95 -3.58 -7.85
N ILE A 200 4.84 -2.65 -6.90
CA ILE A 200 4.43 -1.26 -7.19
C ILE A 200 5.37 -0.68 -8.26
N LEU A 201 6.69 -0.74 -8.04
CA LEU A 201 7.67 -0.29 -9.02
C LEU A 201 7.56 -1.03 -10.36
N PHE A 202 7.40 -2.36 -10.36
CA PHE A 202 7.25 -3.11 -11.61
C PHE A 202 5.99 -2.70 -12.38
N THR A 203 4.89 -2.49 -11.67
CA THR A 203 3.61 -2.05 -12.25
C THR A 203 3.70 -0.65 -12.84
N TYR A 204 4.27 0.31 -12.11
CA TYR A 204 4.30 1.71 -12.53
C TYR A 204 5.47 2.05 -13.47
N CYS A 205 6.60 1.32 -13.40
CA CYS A 205 7.73 1.51 -14.32
C CYS A 205 7.65 0.63 -15.57
N ARG A 206 6.68 -0.28 -15.69
CA ARG A 206 6.44 -1.03 -16.92
C ARG A 206 5.89 -0.07 -17.97
N SER A 207 6.74 0.31 -18.92
CA SER A 207 6.33 1.11 -20.07
C SER A 207 5.23 0.37 -20.85
N SER A 208 4.12 1.07 -21.12
CA SER A 208 3.07 0.67 -22.06
C SER A 208 3.59 0.71 -23.51
N SER A 209 4.72 0.07 -23.78
CA SER A 209 5.29 -0.08 -25.11
C SER A 209 4.92 -1.46 -25.65
N GLY A 210 3.66 -1.62 -26.10
CA GLY A 210 3.28 -2.68 -27.04
C GLY A 210 2.42 -3.85 -26.57
N ASN A 211 1.80 -3.81 -25.38
CA ASN A 211 0.92 -4.89 -24.90
C ASN A 211 -0.58 -4.57 -25.02
N SER A 212 -1.41 -5.61 -25.12
CA SER A 212 -2.87 -5.48 -25.26
C SER A 212 -3.53 -5.01 -23.95
N VAL A 213 -4.60 -4.22 -24.07
CA VAL A 213 -5.40 -3.67 -22.96
C VAL A 213 -5.84 -4.74 -21.94
N ASP A 214 -6.05 -5.99 -22.38
CA ASP A 214 -6.42 -7.10 -21.50
C ASP A 214 -5.26 -7.63 -20.65
N ALA A 215 -4.02 -7.57 -21.14
CA ALA A 215 -2.84 -7.95 -20.37
C ALA A 215 -2.56 -6.96 -19.23
N ASP A 216 -2.81 -5.67 -19.46
CA ASP A 216 -2.67 -4.64 -18.42
C ASP A 216 -3.79 -4.74 -17.37
N LYS A 217 -5.02 -5.14 -17.76
CA LYS A 217 -6.11 -5.46 -16.81
C LYS A 217 -5.80 -6.67 -15.93
N VAL A 218 -5.24 -7.74 -16.51
CA VAL A 218 -4.87 -8.94 -15.74
C VAL A 218 -3.69 -8.65 -14.81
N ALA A 219 -2.69 -7.90 -15.27
CA ALA A 219 -1.60 -7.43 -14.42
C ALA A 219 -2.14 -6.57 -13.25
N SER A 220 -3.11 -5.69 -13.55
CA SER A 220 -3.79 -4.86 -12.56
C SER A 220 -4.51 -5.62 -11.47
N VAL A 221 -5.32 -6.59 -11.83
CA VAL A 221 -5.96 -7.48 -10.86
C VAL A 221 -4.92 -8.27 -10.05
N PHE A 222 -3.81 -8.68 -10.66
CA PHE A 222 -2.80 -9.46 -9.95
C PHE A 222 -2.10 -8.64 -8.85
N TYR A 223 -1.62 -7.43 -9.14
CA TYR A 223 -0.99 -6.60 -8.11
C TYR A 223 -2.00 -5.97 -7.14
N THR A 224 -3.24 -5.73 -7.56
CA THR A 224 -4.30 -5.18 -6.69
C THR A 224 -5.10 -6.20 -5.91
N VAL A 225 -4.85 -7.50 -6.04
CA VAL A 225 -5.64 -8.52 -5.30
C VAL A 225 -4.72 -9.54 -4.65
N VAL A 226 -3.74 -10.04 -5.40
CA VAL A 226 -2.91 -11.15 -4.91
C VAL A 226 -1.96 -10.69 -3.80
N ILE A 227 -1.51 -9.42 -3.84
CA ILE A 227 -0.46 -8.95 -2.93
C ILE A 227 -0.97 -8.65 -1.52
N PRO A 228 -2.07 -7.90 -1.32
CA PRO A 228 -2.63 -7.72 0.02
C PRO A 228 -3.25 -9.00 0.59
N MET A 229 -3.53 -10.00 -0.26
CA MET A 229 -3.86 -11.35 0.20
C MET A 229 -2.63 -12.18 0.60
N LEU A 230 -1.43 -11.85 0.10
CA LEU A 230 -0.17 -12.49 0.51
C LEU A 230 0.35 -11.93 1.84
N ASN A 231 0.12 -10.65 2.15
CA ASN A 231 0.55 -10.04 3.41
C ASN A 231 0.06 -10.83 4.65
N PRO A 232 -1.24 -11.15 4.81
CA PRO A 232 -1.75 -11.99 5.90
C PRO A 232 -1.13 -13.39 5.95
N LEU A 233 -0.81 -14.00 4.79
CA LEU A 233 -0.17 -15.32 4.73
C LEU A 233 1.29 -15.28 5.19
N ILE A 234 2.04 -14.27 4.76
CA ILE A 234 3.45 -14.05 5.15
C ILE A 234 3.54 -13.79 6.66
N TYR A 235 2.61 -13.01 7.23
CA TYR A 235 2.59 -12.71 8.65
C TYR A 235 1.97 -13.83 9.51
N SER A 236 0.98 -14.57 9.03
CA SER A 236 0.35 -15.69 9.76
C SER A 236 1.21 -16.95 9.78
N LEU A 237 1.99 -17.22 8.71
CA LEU A 237 2.99 -18.31 8.72
C LEU A 237 4.12 -18.06 9.73
N ARG A 238 4.27 -16.82 10.21
CA ARG A 238 5.21 -16.42 11.27
C ARG A 238 4.73 -16.73 12.69
N ASN A 239 3.43 -17.00 12.91
CA ASN A 239 2.89 -17.24 14.25
C ASN A 239 2.98 -18.72 14.70
N LYS A 240 3.88 -19.49 14.07
CA LYS A 240 4.27 -20.85 14.46
C LYS A 240 5.78 -20.96 14.65
#